data_AF-A0AAP0C7Z6-F1
#
_entry.id   AF-A0AAP0C7Z6-F1
#
_cell.length_a   1.000
_cell.length_b   1.000
_cell.length_c   1.000
_cell.angle_alpha   90.00
_cell.angle_beta   90.00
_cell.angle_gamma   90.00
#
_symmetry.space_group_name_H-M   'P 1'
#
loop_
_entity.id
_entity.type
_entity.pdbx_description
1 polymer ?
#
loop_
_entity_poly.entity_id
_entity_poly.type
_entity_poly.pdbx_seq_one_letter_code
_entity_poly.pdbx_strand_id
1 'polypeptide(L)'
;MAAAAATTSTTAAASATRLFADKTTSTFSKSPLFKPLNKTSPFSLTRKISSAKNPLSDVVSSFDQNLILDDDEDDKPREECGVVGIYGDPEASRLCYLALHALQHRGQEGAGIVTATPDGVLKSITGVGLVSEVFNQSKLDQLPGDNAIGHVRYSTAGQSMLKNVQPFVAGYRFGRVGVAHNGNLVNYQTLRAELEENGSIFGTSSDTEVVLHLIAISKQRPFFLRIVEACEKLKGAYSMVFLTEDKLVAVRDPFGFRPLVMGRRSNGAIVFASETCALDLIEATYEREVNPGEVLIIDKDGVQSLCLMPHPEPKSCIFEHIYFSLPNSVVFGKSVYESRRRFGEILATESPVDCDVVIAVPDSGVVAAIGYANKAGVPFQQGLIRSHYVGRTFIEPSQRIRDFGVKLKLSPVRAVLEGKRVVVVDDSIVRGTTSSKIVRLLKEAGAKEVHMRIASPPIIASCYYGVDTPSPNELISNRMSVEEIREYIGCDSLAFLEIDSLKRMLAGDSQNFCYACFSGDYPVLPSGIVKRVGDFVDDGLNGSIDSIDGGWLQGSKAQKGEDLGVNYEEEEDGKVAV
;
A
#
# COMPACT_ATOMS: atom_id res chain seq x y z
N MET A 1 -14.00 -16.77 53.22
CA MET A 1 -13.37 -17.04 54.53
C MET A 1 -13.04 -18.51 54.62
N ALA A 2 -11.79 -18.89 54.85
CA ALA A 2 -11.39 -20.25 55.20
C ALA A 2 -10.05 -20.19 55.96
N ALA A 3 -10.09 -20.45 57.26
CA ALA A 3 -8.96 -20.55 58.16
C ALA A 3 -9.00 -21.95 58.81
N ALA A 4 -7.91 -22.52 59.35
CA ALA A 4 -6.48 -22.30 59.18
C ALA A 4 -5.75 -23.50 59.82
N ALA A 5 -4.50 -23.75 59.43
CA ALA A 5 -3.58 -24.60 60.20
C ALA A 5 -2.14 -24.19 59.88
N ALA A 6 -1.27 -24.05 60.90
CA ALA A 6 0.10 -23.59 60.74
C ALA A 6 1.04 -24.23 61.77
N THR A 7 2.23 -24.65 61.31
CA THR A 7 3.45 -24.89 62.10
C THR A 7 4.64 -24.69 61.16
N THR A 8 5.34 -23.55 61.14
CA THR A 8 6.33 -23.04 62.11
C THR A 8 7.53 -23.95 62.37
N SER A 9 8.67 -23.63 61.76
CA SER A 9 9.93 -23.45 62.50
C SER A 9 10.84 -22.47 61.74
N THR A 10 11.68 -21.74 62.48
CA THR A 10 12.50 -20.62 61.98
C THR A 10 13.89 -20.65 62.60
N THR A 11 14.91 -20.28 61.82
CA THR A 11 16.16 -19.54 62.16
C THR A 11 17.01 -19.49 60.88
N ALA A 12 17.35 -18.33 60.31
CA ALA A 12 18.43 -17.40 60.71
C ALA A 12 19.86 -17.93 60.43
N ALA A 13 20.88 -17.14 60.12
CA ALA A 13 21.07 -15.79 59.54
C ALA A 13 22.60 -15.49 59.54
N ALA A 14 23.04 -14.41 58.89
CA ALA A 14 24.44 -13.98 58.75
C ALA A 14 25.34 -14.95 57.93
N SER A 15 26.42 -14.57 57.23
CA SER A 15 27.04 -13.33 56.71
C SER A 15 28.56 -13.48 56.85
N ALA A 16 29.31 -12.82 55.95
CA ALA A 16 30.77 -12.74 55.84
C ALA A 16 31.48 -13.84 55.00
N THR A 17 32.62 -13.64 54.31
CA THR A 17 33.21 -12.50 53.55
C THR A 17 34.69 -12.83 53.21
N ARG A 18 35.17 -12.47 51.99
CA ARG A 18 36.60 -12.32 51.55
C ARG A 18 37.50 -13.54 51.19
N LEU A 19 37.93 -13.52 49.91
CA LEU A 19 39.32 -13.44 49.39
C LEU A 19 40.20 -14.69 49.14
N PHE A 20 41.22 -14.42 48.30
CA PHE A 20 42.31 -15.26 47.72
C PHE A 20 41.81 -16.22 46.60
N ALA A 21 42.38 -16.28 45.38
CA ALA A 21 43.76 -16.13 44.85
C ALA A 21 44.65 -17.36 45.15
N ASP A 22 45.60 -17.79 44.30
CA ASP A 22 46.38 -17.05 43.29
C ASP A 22 47.11 -17.98 42.25
N LYS A 23 47.50 -17.44 41.08
CA LYS A 23 48.52 -17.96 40.09
C LYS A 23 48.33 -19.38 39.46
N THR A 24 49.09 -19.86 38.45
CA THR A 24 50.41 -19.52 37.82
C THR A 24 50.39 -19.84 36.28
N THR A 25 50.62 -18.93 35.30
CA THR A 25 51.88 -18.42 34.64
C THR A 25 52.50 -19.20 33.46
N SER A 26 52.69 -18.51 32.30
CA SER A 26 53.81 -18.62 31.32
C SER A 26 53.69 -17.49 30.27
N THR A 27 54.52 -16.42 30.19
CA THR A 27 55.89 -16.29 29.61
C THR A 27 56.01 -16.63 28.11
N PHE A 28 56.69 -15.90 27.19
CA PHE A 28 57.45 -14.61 27.14
C PHE A 28 57.80 -14.28 25.63
N SER A 29 58.30 -13.13 25.15
CA SER A 29 58.30 -11.68 25.55
C SER A 29 58.98 -10.76 24.49
N LYS A 30 58.76 -9.42 24.57
CA LYS A 30 59.56 -8.27 24.02
C LYS A 30 59.47 -7.85 22.53
N SER A 31 59.79 -6.56 22.32
CA SER A 31 59.72 -5.74 21.10
C SER A 31 61.08 -5.12 20.71
N PRO A 32 61.16 -4.33 19.63
CA PRO A 32 61.78 -2.99 19.77
C PRO A 32 61.03 -1.83 19.07
N LEU A 33 61.45 -0.59 19.40
CA LEU A 33 60.93 0.70 18.88
C LEU A 33 61.64 1.16 17.60
N PHE A 34 61.06 2.15 16.91
CA PHE A 34 61.81 3.20 16.20
C PHE A 34 61.31 4.61 16.57
N LYS A 35 62.13 5.64 16.31
CA LYS A 35 61.91 7.06 16.68
C LYS A 35 62.11 8.00 15.48
N PRO A 36 61.56 9.23 15.50
CA PRO A 36 61.60 10.18 14.38
C PRO A 36 62.87 11.05 14.37
N LEU A 37 63.13 11.72 13.24
CA LEU A 37 64.11 12.81 13.11
C LEU A 37 63.58 13.95 12.21
N ASN A 38 63.98 15.18 12.54
CA ASN A 38 63.67 16.42 11.81
C ASN A 38 64.97 17.11 11.35
N LYS A 39 64.97 17.76 10.17
CA LYS A 39 65.77 18.95 9.81
C LYS A 39 65.43 19.43 8.38
N THR A 40 64.69 20.53 8.22
CA THR A 40 65.13 21.93 7.91
C THR A 40 65.35 22.25 6.43
N SER A 41 64.86 23.42 6.00
CA SER A 41 64.92 24.00 4.64
C SER A 41 66.20 24.85 4.42
N PRO A 42 66.45 25.52 3.26
CA PRO A 42 65.75 26.78 2.89
C PRO A 42 65.63 27.15 1.38
N PHE A 43 64.84 28.20 1.08
CA PHE A 43 64.70 28.95 -0.22
C PHE A 43 64.25 28.14 -1.49
N SER A 44 63.82 28.75 -2.60
CA SER A 44 62.91 29.90 -2.85
C SER A 44 62.78 30.10 -4.37
N LEU A 45 61.56 30.29 -4.92
CA LEU A 45 61.27 31.26 -6.00
C LEU A 45 59.79 31.30 -6.39
N THR A 46 59.33 32.49 -6.80
CA THR A 46 57.97 32.81 -7.22
C THR A 46 57.59 32.22 -8.59
N ARG A 47 56.33 31.81 -8.78
CA ARG A 47 55.64 32.04 -10.06
C ARG A 47 54.14 32.30 -9.91
N LYS A 48 53.57 32.92 -10.96
CA LYS A 48 52.24 33.56 -10.98
C LYS A 48 51.10 32.55 -11.13
N ILE A 49 49.90 32.99 -10.75
CA ILE A 49 48.62 32.37 -11.08
C ILE A 49 48.47 32.24 -12.61
N SER A 50 48.06 31.07 -13.09
CA SER A 50 47.42 30.88 -14.39
C SER A 50 46.47 29.68 -14.31
N SER A 51 45.19 29.89 -14.56
CA SER A 51 44.16 28.84 -14.49
C SER A 51 44.24 27.89 -15.69
N ALA A 52 44.58 26.62 -15.45
CA ALA A 52 44.34 25.54 -16.40
C ALA A 52 42.94 24.94 -16.12
N LYS A 53 42.09 24.89 -17.14
CA LYS A 53 40.77 24.23 -17.06
C LYS A 53 40.94 22.71 -17.07
N ASN A 54 40.19 22.00 -16.22
CA ASN A 54 39.92 20.57 -16.44
C ASN A 54 38.76 20.43 -17.44
N PRO A 55 38.88 19.68 -18.54
CA PRO A 55 37.87 19.61 -19.61
C PRO A 55 36.72 18.64 -19.28
N LEU A 56 36.22 18.65 -18.04
CA LEU A 56 35.15 17.76 -17.54
C LEU A 56 34.02 18.50 -16.79
N SER A 57 34.09 19.83 -16.66
CA SER A 57 32.99 20.66 -16.13
C SER A 57 31.98 21.06 -17.20
N ASP A 58 32.42 21.22 -18.45
CA ASP A 58 31.69 21.96 -19.49
C ASP A 58 30.76 21.06 -20.34
N VAL A 59 30.31 19.91 -19.78
CA VAL A 59 29.37 18.93 -20.41
C VAL A 59 28.20 18.56 -19.48
N VAL A 60 27.93 19.38 -18.45
CA VAL A 60 26.81 19.17 -17.50
C VAL A 60 25.88 20.39 -17.52
N SER A 61 25.31 20.69 -18.69
CA SER A 61 24.42 21.85 -18.89
C SER A 61 23.33 21.68 -19.96
N SER A 62 22.90 20.44 -20.23
CA SER A 62 21.69 20.14 -21.01
C SER A 62 21.29 18.66 -20.88
N PHE A 63 20.52 18.32 -19.84
CA PHE A 63 19.79 17.06 -19.75
C PHE A 63 18.38 17.35 -19.27
N ASP A 64 17.40 17.13 -20.14
CA ASP A 64 15.99 17.20 -19.78
C ASP A 64 15.65 16.13 -18.73
N GLN A 65 14.94 16.53 -17.68
CA GLN A 65 14.54 15.62 -16.59
C GLN A 65 13.28 14.79 -16.93
N ASN A 66 12.82 14.83 -18.18
CA ASN A 66 11.60 14.18 -18.65
C ASN A 66 11.88 12.82 -19.30
N LEU A 67 12.49 11.91 -18.54
CA LEU A 67 12.54 10.47 -18.86
C LEU A 67 11.95 9.68 -17.70
N ILE A 68 10.61 9.69 -17.64
CA ILE A 68 9.86 8.70 -16.87
C ILE A 68 10.01 7.36 -17.60
N LEU A 69 10.46 6.34 -16.88
CA LEU A 69 10.51 4.95 -17.36
C LEU A 69 9.49 4.15 -16.55
N ASP A 70 8.66 3.38 -17.26
CA ASP A 70 7.55 2.65 -16.66
C ASP A 70 8.04 1.49 -15.76
N ASP A 71 7.50 1.38 -14.53
CA ASP A 71 7.67 0.21 -13.64
C ASP A 71 6.75 -0.96 -14.05
N ASP A 72 6.55 -1.13 -15.37
CA ASP A 72 5.64 -2.11 -16.02
C ASP A 72 6.17 -3.57 -15.93
N GLU A 73 7.09 -3.80 -14.97
CA GLU A 73 7.85 -5.01 -14.69
C GLU A 73 7.39 -5.70 -13.38
N ASP A 74 6.32 -5.24 -12.74
CA ASP A 74 5.71 -5.87 -11.56
C ASP A 74 4.24 -6.24 -11.82
N ASP A 75 4.02 -7.52 -12.13
CA ASP A 75 2.74 -8.08 -12.62
C ASP A 75 1.78 -8.45 -11.48
N LYS A 76 1.81 -7.68 -10.38
CA LYS A 76 1.04 -7.93 -9.16
C LYS A 76 0.24 -6.69 -8.77
N PRO A 77 -0.98 -6.85 -8.23
CA PRO A 77 -1.77 -5.72 -7.76
C PRO A 77 -1.02 -5.03 -6.61
N ARG A 78 -1.17 -3.70 -6.46
CA ARG A 78 -0.58 -2.91 -5.36
C ARG A 78 -1.69 -2.12 -4.66
N GLU A 79 -1.67 -1.99 -3.33
CA GLU A 79 -2.74 -1.24 -2.63
C GLU A 79 -2.45 0.25 -2.66
N GLU A 80 -3.49 1.10 -2.61
CA GLU A 80 -3.36 2.57 -2.57
C GLU A 80 -2.40 3.09 -1.49
N CYS A 81 -2.62 2.71 -0.24
CA CYS A 81 -2.15 3.50 0.91
C CYS A 81 -2.11 2.69 2.21
N GLY A 82 -1.31 3.16 3.18
CA GLY A 82 -1.43 2.79 4.59
C GLY A 82 -1.57 4.05 5.46
N VAL A 83 -2.48 4.02 6.45
CA VAL A 83 -2.73 5.16 7.36
C VAL A 83 -2.37 4.84 8.80
N VAL A 84 -1.93 5.86 9.54
CA VAL A 84 -1.64 5.81 10.98
C VAL A 84 -2.18 7.06 11.67
N GLY A 85 -2.77 6.91 12.85
CA GLY A 85 -3.12 8.02 13.75
C GLY A 85 -2.71 7.74 15.18
N ILE A 86 -2.20 8.74 15.91
CA ILE A 86 -1.72 8.63 17.29
C ILE A 86 -2.24 9.82 18.11
N TYR A 87 -2.76 9.55 19.31
CA TYR A 87 -3.24 10.57 20.24
C TYR A 87 -2.69 10.36 21.66
N GLY A 88 -2.14 11.42 22.26
CA GLY A 88 -1.70 11.44 23.66
C GLY A 88 -0.33 10.82 23.94
N ASP A 89 0.62 10.90 23.00
CA ASP A 89 2.00 10.40 23.18
C ASP A 89 3.04 11.48 22.83
N PRO A 90 3.95 11.89 23.74
CA PRO A 90 4.93 12.94 23.48
C PRO A 90 5.96 12.60 22.40
N GLU A 91 6.02 11.34 21.93
CA GLU A 91 6.83 10.92 20.78
C GLU A 91 5.99 10.55 19.54
N ALA A 92 4.76 11.08 19.43
CA ALA A 92 3.81 10.72 18.37
C ALA A 92 4.39 10.78 16.94
N SER A 93 5.26 11.75 16.59
CA SER A 93 5.91 11.79 15.27
C SER A 93 6.88 10.63 15.03
N ARG A 94 7.65 10.20 16.04
CA ARG A 94 8.60 9.08 15.93
C ARG A 94 7.88 7.73 15.94
N LEU A 95 6.84 7.60 16.76
CA LEU A 95 5.96 6.43 16.77
C LEU A 95 5.19 6.30 15.45
N CYS A 96 4.72 7.42 14.89
CA CYS A 96 4.07 7.44 13.58
C CYS A 96 5.06 7.02 12.47
N TYR A 97 6.29 7.53 12.48
CA TYR A 97 7.36 7.06 11.58
C TYR A 97 7.60 5.54 11.67
N LEU A 98 7.68 4.97 12.88
CA LEU A 98 7.85 3.52 13.08
C LEU A 98 6.64 2.73 12.56
N ALA A 99 5.42 3.15 12.90
CA ALA A 99 4.19 2.52 12.42
C ALA A 99 4.05 2.60 10.89
N LEU A 100 4.44 3.70 10.26
CA LEU A 100 4.49 3.82 8.79
C LEU A 100 5.57 2.91 8.17
N HIS A 101 6.71 2.72 8.83
CA HIS A 101 7.71 1.75 8.40
C HIS A 101 7.19 0.30 8.49
N ALA A 102 6.32 -0.03 9.46
CA ALA A 102 5.63 -1.32 9.49
C ALA A 102 4.58 -1.50 8.39
N LEU A 103 4.04 -0.40 7.84
CA LEU A 103 3.08 -0.39 6.73
C LEU A 103 3.71 -0.13 5.36
N GLN A 104 5.05 -0.08 5.25
CA GLN A 104 5.77 0.32 4.03
C GLN A 104 5.43 -0.55 2.79
N HIS A 105 4.91 -1.77 2.98
CA HIS A 105 4.40 -2.61 1.89
C HIS A 105 3.12 -2.08 1.23
N ARG A 106 2.33 -1.24 1.91
CA ARG A 106 1.12 -0.58 1.36
C ARG A 106 1.40 0.69 0.55
N GLY A 107 2.67 1.05 0.34
CA GLY A 107 3.04 2.21 -0.46
C GLY A 107 4.50 2.61 -0.29
N GLN A 108 5.20 2.87 -1.41
CA GLN A 108 6.64 3.11 -1.46
C GLN A 108 7.02 4.35 -2.29
N GLU A 109 6.02 5.12 -2.72
CA GLU A 109 6.11 6.22 -3.68
C GLU A 109 6.08 7.57 -2.96
N GLY A 110 5.53 7.62 -1.75
CA GLY A 110 5.69 8.73 -0.84
C GLY A 110 5.29 8.40 0.59
N ALA A 111 5.70 9.26 1.51
CA ALA A 111 5.31 9.20 2.91
C ALA A 111 5.06 10.61 3.46
N GLY A 112 4.28 10.70 4.53
CA GLY A 112 3.97 11.96 5.18
C GLY A 112 3.55 11.80 6.63
N ILE A 113 3.83 12.82 7.44
CA ILE A 113 3.43 12.91 8.85
C ILE A 113 2.98 14.35 9.13
N VAL A 114 1.85 14.49 9.82
CA VAL A 114 1.32 15.73 10.36
C VAL A 114 1.24 15.62 11.88
N THR A 115 1.73 16.62 12.61
CA THR A 115 1.59 16.72 14.08
C THR A 115 0.81 17.97 14.48
N ALA A 116 0.03 17.85 15.55
CA ALA A 116 -0.57 18.99 16.24
C ALA A 116 0.38 19.48 17.33
N THR A 117 0.97 20.66 17.14
CA THR A 117 1.91 21.25 18.11
C THR A 117 1.19 21.76 19.37
N PRO A 118 1.89 21.95 20.50
CA PRO A 118 1.30 22.48 21.74
C PRO A 118 0.66 23.88 21.63
N ASP A 119 0.99 24.65 20.59
CA ASP A 119 0.40 25.95 20.26
C ASP A 119 -0.78 25.86 19.26
N GLY A 120 -1.29 24.67 18.96
CA GLY A 120 -2.45 24.48 18.08
C GLY A 120 -2.14 24.70 16.59
N VAL A 121 -0.94 24.33 16.15
CA VAL A 121 -0.53 24.41 14.75
C VAL A 121 -0.34 23.01 14.19
N LEU A 122 -1.05 22.69 13.10
CA LEU A 122 -0.74 21.50 12.32
C LEU A 122 0.53 21.74 11.50
N LYS A 123 1.61 21.04 11.83
CA LYS A 123 2.83 20.99 11.05
C LYS A 123 2.83 19.74 10.19
N SER A 124 3.21 19.85 8.92
CA SER A 124 3.30 18.74 7.96
C SER A 124 4.71 18.63 7.38
N ILE A 125 5.19 17.41 7.22
CA ILE A 125 6.30 17.08 6.32
C ILE A 125 5.86 15.88 5.47
N THR A 126 5.89 16.05 4.15
CA THR A 126 5.61 15.00 3.15
C THR A 126 6.79 14.89 2.17
N GLY A 127 6.91 13.75 1.50
CA GLY A 127 7.96 13.53 0.50
C GLY A 127 7.69 12.32 -0.40
N VAL A 128 8.35 12.31 -1.55
CA VAL A 128 8.41 11.16 -2.47
C VAL A 128 9.47 10.17 -1.99
N GLY A 129 9.22 8.87 -2.14
CA GLY A 129 10.12 7.78 -1.72
C GLY A 129 9.67 7.06 -0.43
N LEU A 130 10.55 6.22 0.09
CA LEU A 130 10.34 5.40 1.29
C LEU A 130 10.30 6.26 2.57
N VAL A 131 9.69 5.74 3.64
CA VAL A 131 9.58 6.40 4.96
C VAL A 131 10.95 6.81 5.50
N SER A 132 11.97 5.96 5.32
CA SER A 132 13.37 6.23 5.71
C SER A 132 14.12 7.22 4.82
N GLU A 133 13.62 7.50 3.61
CA GLU A 133 14.18 8.48 2.68
C GLU A 133 13.52 9.85 2.90
N VAL A 134 12.20 9.84 3.12
CA VAL A 134 11.41 11.03 3.46
C VAL A 134 11.79 11.58 4.83
N PHE A 135 11.96 10.74 5.86
CA PHE A 135 12.21 11.17 7.23
C PHE A 135 13.61 10.81 7.74
N ASN A 136 14.31 11.82 8.23
CA ASN A 136 15.50 11.68 9.07
C ASN A 136 15.25 12.35 10.43
N GLN A 137 16.14 12.14 11.40
CA GLN A 137 16.01 12.69 12.76
C GLN A 137 15.70 14.20 12.76
N SER A 138 16.42 14.99 11.96
CA SER A 138 16.23 16.45 11.88
C SER A 138 14.83 16.85 11.36
N LYS A 139 14.22 16.06 10.47
CA LYS A 139 12.82 16.26 10.05
C LYS A 139 11.83 15.84 11.14
N LEU A 140 12.07 14.74 11.84
CA LEU A 140 11.20 14.30 12.95
C LEU A 140 11.24 15.30 14.12
N ASP A 141 12.40 15.88 14.42
CA ASP A 141 12.56 16.91 15.45
C ASP A 141 11.86 18.25 15.08
N GLN A 142 11.50 18.46 13.82
CA GLN A 142 10.68 19.60 13.38
C GLN A 142 9.16 19.36 13.57
N LEU A 143 8.75 18.13 13.89
CA LEU A 143 7.38 17.67 14.15
C LEU A 143 7.14 17.35 15.65
N PRO A 144 7.15 18.35 16.55
CA PRO A 144 6.75 18.16 17.94
C PRO A 144 5.22 18.19 18.08
N GLY A 145 4.71 17.45 19.06
CA GLY A 145 3.28 17.40 19.40
C GLY A 145 2.89 16.03 19.92
N ASP A 146 1.90 15.99 20.83
CA ASP A 146 1.45 14.75 21.46
C ASP A 146 0.52 13.92 20.56
N ASN A 147 0.12 14.47 19.40
CA ASN A 147 -0.84 13.90 18.47
C ASN A 147 -0.27 13.95 17.04
N ALA A 148 -0.43 12.86 16.29
CA ALA A 148 0.06 12.74 14.91
C ALA A 148 -0.93 11.96 14.02
N ILE A 149 -0.91 12.26 12.72
CA ILE A 149 -1.38 11.34 11.67
C ILE A 149 -0.28 11.16 10.63
N GLY A 150 -0.28 10.02 9.96
CA GLY A 150 0.70 9.70 8.94
C GLY A 150 0.13 8.81 7.84
N HIS A 151 0.88 8.78 6.74
CA HIS A 151 0.49 8.14 5.50
C HIS A 151 1.70 7.54 4.79
N VAL A 152 1.54 6.36 4.21
CA VAL A 152 2.38 5.82 3.14
C VAL A 152 1.54 5.69 1.88
N ARG A 153 2.04 6.22 0.77
CA ARG A 153 1.35 6.27 -0.52
C ARG A 153 1.99 5.30 -1.50
N TYR A 154 1.14 4.49 -2.13
CA TYR A 154 1.40 3.94 -3.45
C TYR A 154 0.88 4.90 -4.53
N SER A 155 1.60 5.06 -5.65
CA SER A 155 1.18 6.02 -6.68
C SER A 155 0.16 5.42 -7.65
N THR A 156 -1.07 5.29 -7.15
CA THR A 156 -2.26 5.15 -7.98
C THR A 156 -2.52 6.42 -8.80
N ALA A 157 -3.52 6.36 -9.69
CA ALA A 157 -3.71 7.29 -10.81
C ALA A 157 -3.69 8.78 -10.45
N GLY A 158 -3.39 9.59 -11.47
CA GLY A 158 -2.78 10.90 -11.27
C GLY A 158 -1.27 10.76 -11.05
N GLN A 159 -0.50 11.73 -11.52
CA GLN A 159 0.96 11.61 -11.60
C GLN A 159 1.63 11.40 -10.23
N SER A 160 2.84 10.83 -10.25
CA SER A 160 3.76 10.66 -9.10
C SER A 160 4.36 11.98 -8.58
N MET A 161 3.56 13.05 -8.57
CA MET A 161 3.92 14.37 -8.06
C MET A 161 3.90 14.41 -6.53
N LEU A 162 4.82 15.18 -5.94
CA LEU A 162 4.84 15.53 -4.51
C LEU A 162 3.50 16.12 -4.02
N LYS A 163 2.77 16.85 -4.88
CA LYS A 163 1.42 17.39 -4.62
C LYS A 163 0.42 16.32 -4.15
N ASN A 164 0.55 15.09 -4.62
CA ASN A 164 -0.37 13.99 -4.32
C ASN A 164 0.05 13.18 -3.09
N VAL A 165 1.10 13.57 -2.35
CA VAL A 165 1.55 12.88 -1.13
C VAL A 165 0.80 13.41 0.09
N GLN A 166 0.01 12.52 0.69
CA GLN A 166 -0.72 12.71 1.95
C GLN A 166 0.21 12.62 3.19
N PRO A 167 -0.23 13.00 4.41
CA PRO A 167 -1.52 13.59 4.76
C PRO A 167 -1.69 15.02 4.24
N PHE A 168 -2.88 15.35 3.75
CA PHE A 168 -3.22 16.72 3.35
C PHE A 168 -3.62 17.55 4.56
N VAL A 169 -3.31 18.85 4.55
CA VAL A 169 -3.69 19.81 5.61
C VAL A 169 -4.34 21.03 4.97
N ALA A 170 -5.57 21.35 5.40
CA ALA A 170 -6.29 22.54 4.97
C ALA A 170 -6.66 23.43 6.16
N GLY A 171 -6.65 24.75 5.93
CA GLY A 171 -7.20 25.76 6.84
C GLY A 171 -8.59 26.20 6.37
N TYR A 172 -9.53 26.31 7.28
CA TYR A 172 -10.91 26.71 6.97
C TYR A 172 -11.57 27.45 8.14
N ARG A 173 -12.82 27.87 7.97
CA ARG A 173 -13.57 28.72 8.91
C ARG A 173 -13.79 28.16 10.35
N PHE A 174 -13.29 26.97 10.66
CA PHE A 174 -13.36 26.38 12.01
C PHE A 174 -12.01 25.87 12.56
N GLY A 175 -10.88 26.17 11.90
CA GLY A 175 -9.54 25.76 12.34
C GLY A 175 -8.72 25.19 11.19
N ARG A 176 -7.79 24.29 11.50
CA ARG A 176 -7.04 23.45 10.55
C ARG A 176 -7.39 21.98 10.74
N VAL A 177 -7.43 21.26 9.63
CA VAL A 177 -7.67 19.82 9.61
C VAL A 177 -6.62 19.15 8.73
N GLY A 178 -5.95 18.14 9.28
CA GLY A 178 -5.17 17.16 8.55
C GLY A 178 -6.02 15.92 8.24
N VAL A 179 -5.78 15.25 7.13
CA VAL A 179 -6.40 13.96 6.78
C VAL A 179 -5.42 13.03 6.08
N ALA A 180 -5.45 11.75 6.46
CA ALA A 180 -4.83 10.63 5.75
C ALA A 180 -5.90 9.59 5.41
N HIS A 181 -5.88 9.06 4.19
CA HIS A 181 -6.90 8.21 3.59
C HIS A 181 -6.26 7.00 2.88
N ASN A 182 -6.80 5.81 3.14
CA ASN A 182 -6.66 4.61 2.31
C ASN A 182 -8.04 4.22 1.76
N GLY A 183 -8.17 4.11 0.44
CA GLY A 183 -9.43 3.85 -0.25
C GLY A 183 -9.48 4.48 -1.64
N ASN A 184 -10.67 4.53 -2.23
CA ASN A 184 -10.93 5.25 -3.48
C ASN A 184 -12.42 5.63 -3.58
N LEU A 185 -12.68 6.89 -3.92
CA LEU A 185 -14.03 7.43 -4.09
C LEU A 185 -14.57 7.24 -5.52
N VAL A 186 -15.50 6.31 -5.71
CA VAL A 186 -16.08 5.98 -7.04
C VAL A 186 -16.98 7.07 -7.62
N ASN A 187 -17.35 8.08 -6.83
CA ASN A 187 -18.03 9.30 -7.28
C ASN A 187 -17.15 10.57 -7.21
N TYR A 188 -15.81 10.42 -7.12
CA TYR A 188 -14.84 11.53 -7.08
C TYR A 188 -15.09 12.59 -8.16
N GLN A 189 -15.23 12.20 -9.43
CA GLN A 189 -15.42 13.16 -10.53
C GLN A 189 -16.71 13.97 -10.38
N THR A 190 -17.81 13.32 -9.97
CA THR A 190 -19.10 13.99 -9.74
C THR A 190 -19.01 15.00 -8.60
N LEU A 191 -18.46 14.58 -7.46
CA LEU A 191 -18.28 15.46 -6.29
C LEU A 191 -17.33 16.62 -6.58
N ARG A 192 -16.26 16.38 -7.36
CA ARG A 192 -15.32 17.42 -7.79
C ARG A 192 -16.00 18.43 -8.70
N ALA A 193 -16.74 18.00 -9.72
CA ALA A 193 -17.47 18.88 -10.62
C ALA A 193 -18.52 19.73 -9.88
N GLU A 194 -19.31 19.13 -8.98
CA GLU A 194 -20.26 19.85 -8.10
C GLU A 194 -19.55 20.93 -7.26
N LEU A 195 -18.34 20.64 -6.77
CA LEU A 195 -17.55 21.58 -5.97
C LEU A 195 -16.91 22.70 -6.82
N GLU A 196 -16.40 22.39 -8.02
CA GLU A 196 -15.82 23.35 -8.97
C GLU A 196 -16.90 24.30 -9.54
N GLU A 197 -18.09 23.80 -9.85
CA GLU A 197 -19.25 24.61 -10.27
C GLU A 197 -19.70 25.59 -9.16
N ASN A 198 -19.51 25.22 -7.89
CA ASN A 198 -19.70 26.10 -6.74
C ASN A 198 -18.47 26.96 -6.38
N GLY A 199 -17.46 27.04 -7.26
CA GLY A 199 -16.29 27.91 -7.12
C GLY A 199 -15.15 27.36 -6.27
N SER A 200 -15.10 26.04 -6.02
CA SER A 200 -13.91 25.40 -5.44
C SER A 200 -12.75 25.38 -6.43
N ILE A 201 -11.52 25.50 -5.91
CA ILE A 201 -10.29 25.20 -6.64
C ILE A 201 -9.61 24.00 -5.97
N PHE A 202 -8.99 23.14 -6.77
CA PHE A 202 -8.26 21.95 -6.30
C PHE A 202 -6.78 22.09 -6.60
N GLY A 203 -5.92 21.84 -5.61
CA GLY A 203 -4.46 21.83 -5.76
C GLY A 203 -3.90 20.50 -6.28
N THR A 204 -4.70 19.42 -6.20
CA THR A 204 -4.30 18.04 -6.49
C THR A 204 -5.29 17.33 -7.44
N SER A 205 -4.98 16.08 -7.79
CA SER A 205 -5.90 15.13 -8.43
C SER A 205 -6.25 13.94 -7.51
N SER A 206 -6.11 14.13 -6.20
CA SER A 206 -6.48 13.14 -5.18
C SER A 206 -7.91 13.36 -4.70
N ASP A 207 -8.61 12.24 -4.49
CA ASP A 207 -9.96 12.19 -3.95
C ASP A 207 -10.06 12.68 -2.49
N THR A 208 -8.94 12.68 -1.78
CA THR A 208 -8.84 13.07 -0.38
C THR A 208 -9.01 14.58 -0.20
N GLU A 209 -8.71 15.38 -1.24
CA GLU A 209 -8.98 16.83 -1.25
C GLU A 209 -10.50 17.13 -1.31
N VAL A 210 -11.29 16.32 -2.02
CA VAL A 210 -12.76 16.43 -2.06
C VAL A 210 -13.36 16.26 -0.66
N VAL A 211 -12.84 15.34 0.15
CA VAL A 211 -13.29 15.13 1.54
C VAL A 211 -13.11 16.42 2.37
N LEU A 212 -11.97 17.11 2.23
CA LEU A 212 -11.70 18.37 2.91
C LEU A 212 -12.67 19.48 2.47
N HIS A 213 -12.96 19.58 1.17
CA HIS A 213 -13.92 20.55 0.64
C HIS A 213 -15.34 20.31 1.17
N LEU A 214 -15.80 19.05 1.21
CA LEU A 214 -17.10 18.68 1.78
C LEU A 214 -17.22 19.06 3.27
N ILE A 215 -16.18 18.80 4.07
CA ILE A 215 -16.08 19.20 5.49
C ILE A 215 -16.08 20.73 5.66
N ALA A 216 -15.54 21.47 4.69
CA ALA A 216 -15.48 22.93 4.73
C ALA A 216 -16.83 23.61 4.43
N ILE A 217 -17.54 23.15 3.39
CA ILE A 217 -18.86 23.69 3.03
C ILE A 217 -19.96 23.30 4.02
N SER A 218 -19.83 22.13 4.68
CA SER A 218 -20.71 21.64 5.75
C SER A 218 -21.10 22.74 6.75
N LYS A 219 -22.36 22.72 7.22
CA LYS A 219 -22.84 23.70 8.22
C LYS A 219 -22.89 23.15 9.65
N GLN A 220 -22.86 21.82 9.82
CA GLN A 220 -23.08 21.13 11.11
C GLN A 220 -22.05 21.47 12.20
N ARG A 221 -22.43 21.32 13.47
CA ARG A 221 -21.54 21.45 14.64
C ARG A 221 -21.88 20.38 15.68
N PRO A 222 -20.90 19.75 16.36
CA PRO A 222 -19.45 20.02 16.31
C PRO A 222 -18.75 19.35 15.11
N PHE A 223 -17.42 19.26 15.13
CA PHE A 223 -16.58 18.83 14.00
C PHE A 223 -17.00 17.48 13.38
N PHE A 224 -17.29 16.46 14.19
CA PHE A 224 -17.60 15.12 13.67
C PHE A 224 -18.86 15.06 12.81
N LEU A 225 -19.87 15.90 13.07
CA LEU A 225 -21.08 15.95 12.22
C LEU A 225 -20.78 16.51 10.81
N ARG A 226 -19.63 17.18 10.62
CA ARG A 226 -19.12 17.61 9.31
C ARG A 226 -18.48 16.45 8.56
N ILE A 227 -17.77 15.60 9.29
CA ILE A 227 -17.23 14.34 8.77
C ILE A 227 -18.39 13.43 8.36
N VAL A 228 -19.44 13.30 9.18
CA VAL A 228 -20.65 12.54 8.83
C VAL A 228 -21.35 13.13 7.58
N GLU A 229 -21.66 14.43 7.55
CA GLU A 229 -22.29 15.10 6.38
C GLU A 229 -21.43 15.01 5.09
N ALA A 230 -20.11 14.87 5.22
CA ALA A 230 -19.23 14.56 4.10
C ALA A 230 -19.32 13.08 3.70
N CYS A 231 -19.16 12.16 4.66
CA CYS A 231 -19.17 10.70 4.46
C CYS A 231 -20.49 10.17 3.87
N GLU A 232 -21.63 10.78 4.21
CA GLU A 232 -22.95 10.52 3.62
C GLU A 232 -23.00 10.76 2.10
N LYS A 233 -22.08 11.57 1.56
CA LYS A 233 -21.96 11.86 0.11
C LYS A 233 -20.87 11.03 -0.57
N LEU A 234 -19.99 10.38 0.20
CA LEU A 234 -18.89 9.58 -0.32
C LEU A 234 -19.40 8.19 -0.74
N LYS A 235 -19.11 7.79 -1.98
CA LYS A 235 -19.34 6.42 -2.47
C LYS A 235 -18.00 5.77 -2.80
N GLY A 236 -17.82 4.51 -2.41
CA GLY A 236 -16.60 3.75 -2.62
C GLY A 236 -16.06 3.19 -1.31
N ALA A 237 -14.74 3.09 -1.20
CA ALA A 237 -14.05 2.59 -0.03
C ALA A 237 -13.25 3.71 0.64
N TYR A 238 -13.24 3.74 1.97
CA TYR A 238 -12.41 4.68 2.73
C TYR A 238 -12.13 4.20 4.16
N SER A 239 -10.87 4.23 4.56
CA SER A 239 -10.41 4.24 5.95
C SER A 239 -9.57 5.48 6.14
N MET A 240 -10.01 6.37 7.03
CA MET A 240 -9.45 7.71 7.20
C MET A 240 -9.10 8.00 8.65
N VAL A 241 -8.05 8.79 8.83
CA VAL A 241 -7.72 9.44 10.11
C VAL A 241 -7.57 10.94 9.90
N PHE A 242 -8.24 11.73 10.75
CA PHE A 242 -8.23 13.18 10.73
C PHE A 242 -7.60 13.73 12.00
N LEU A 243 -6.84 14.82 11.88
CA LEU A 243 -6.20 15.51 13.01
C LEU A 243 -6.63 16.98 13.01
N THR A 244 -7.18 17.45 14.13
CA THR A 244 -7.38 18.89 14.40
C THR A 244 -6.33 19.37 15.41
N GLU A 245 -6.43 20.62 15.86
CA GLU A 245 -5.56 21.17 16.90
C GLU A 245 -5.60 20.37 18.21
N ASP A 246 -6.72 19.71 18.54
CA ASP A 246 -6.95 19.07 19.83
C ASP A 246 -7.57 17.65 19.79
N LYS A 247 -7.89 17.10 18.60
CA LYS A 247 -8.54 15.77 18.45
C LYS A 247 -7.95 14.95 17.31
N LEU A 248 -7.95 13.63 17.51
CA LEU A 248 -7.83 12.63 16.45
C LEU A 248 -9.24 12.07 16.17
N VAL A 249 -9.57 11.82 14.90
CA VAL A 249 -10.83 11.14 14.50
C VAL A 249 -10.50 10.02 13.53
N ALA A 250 -11.02 8.83 13.77
CA ALA A 250 -10.89 7.66 12.88
C ALA A 250 -12.25 7.31 12.26
N VAL A 251 -12.27 7.02 10.96
CA VAL A 251 -13.48 6.78 10.17
C VAL A 251 -13.28 5.59 9.25
N ARG A 252 -14.29 4.71 9.15
CA ARG A 252 -14.31 3.60 8.21
C ARG A 252 -15.62 3.60 7.41
N ASP A 253 -15.54 3.29 6.12
CA ASP A 253 -16.70 3.31 5.22
C ASP A 253 -17.81 2.34 5.65
N PRO A 254 -19.08 2.59 5.26
CA PRO A 254 -20.23 1.74 5.64
C PRO A 254 -20.13 0.27 5.20
N PHE A 255 -19.32 -0.07 4.19
CA PHE A 255 -19.11 -1.47 3.78
C PHE A 255 -17.88 -2.10 4.48
N GLY A 256 -17.05 -1.31 5.16
CA GLY A 256 -15.81 -1.74 5.77
C GLY A 256 -14.80 -2.30 4.76
N PHE A 257 -14.77 -1.77 3.53
CA PHE A 257 -13.93 -2.27 2.42
C PHE A 257 -12.44 -2.33 2.81
N ARG A 258 -11.92 -1.22 3.33
CA ARG A 258 -10.53 -1.08 3.79
C ARG A 258 -10.39 -1.40 5.29
N PRO A 259 -9.22 -1.84 5.76
CA PRO A 259 -9.00 -2.15 7.16
C PRO A 259 -8.57 -0.92 7.97
N LEU A 260 -9.07 -0.86 9.20
CA LEU A 260 -8.67 0.13 10.20
C LEU A 260 -8.83 -0.48 11.60
N VAL A 261 -7.72 -0.61 12.32
CA VAL A 261 -7.65 -1.18 13.68
C VAL A 261 -7.27 -0.12 14.71
N MET A 262 -7.70 -0.34 15.95
CA MET A 262 -7.40 0.50 17.11
C MET A 262 -6.62 -0.30 18.16
N GLY A 263 -5.62 0.34 18.77
CA GLY A 263 -4.88 -0.18 19.91
C GLY A 263 -4.49 0.92 20.89
N ARG A 264 -3.96 0.52 22.06
CA ARG A 264 -3.55 1.42 23.14
C ARG A 264 -2.15 1.09 23.67
N ARG A 265 -1.31 2.11 23.82
CA ARG A 265 0.04 1.98 24.43
C ARG A 265 -0.05 1.99 25.97
N SER A 266 1.01 1.55 26.63
CA SER A 266 1.11 1.43 28.09
C SER A 266 0.95 2.75 28.87
N ASN A 267 1.23 3.90 28.24
CA ASN A 267 0.99 5.25 28.76
C ASN A 267 -0.46 5.73 28.60
N GLY A 268 -1.33 4.95 27.94
CA GLY A 268 -2.72 5.30 27.64
C GLY A 268 -2.97 5.89 26.25
N ALA A 269 -1.92 6.18 25.48
CA ALA A 269 -2.03 6.75 24.13
C ALA A 269 -2.81 5.83 23.17
N ILE A 270 -3.66 6.41 22.34
CA ILE A 270 -4.49 5.69 21.36
C ILE A 270 -3.79 5.67 20.02
N VAL A 271 -3.82 4.53 19.34
CA VAL A 271 -3.24 4.34 18.01
C VAL A 271 -4.28 3.74 17.07
N PHE A 272 -4.36 4.27 15.86
CA PHE A 272 -5.06 3.68 14.72
C PHE A 272 -4.05 3.33 13.62
N ALA A 273 -4.27 2.20 12.95
CA ALA A 273 -3.44 1.76 11.83
C ALA A 273 -4.27 0.94 10.82
N SER A 274 -3.81 0.83 9.57
CA SER A 274 -4.41 -0.09 8.61
C SER A 274 -4.25 -1.57 8.97
N GLU A 275 -3.21 -1.95 9.72
CA GLU A 275 -2.95 -3.33 10.16
C GLU A 275 -2.43 -3.40 11.60
N THR A 276 -2.63 -4.54 12.27
CA THR A 276 -2.12 -4.76 13.63
C THR A 276 -0.60 -4.77 13.70
N CYS A 277 0.11 -5.17 12.64
CA CYS A 277 1.58 -5.20 12.60
C CYS A 277 2.25 -3.86 12.95
N ALA A 278 1.56 -2.74 12.68
CA ALA A 278 2.01 -1.40 13.04
C ALA A 278 1.75 -1.07 14.52
N LEU A 279 0.69 -1.63 15.11
CA LEU A 279 0.42 -1.56 16.56
C LEU A 279 1.47 -2.41 17.33
N ASP A 280 1.72 -3.63 16.84
CA ASP A 280 2.67 -4.58 17.41
C ASP A 280 4.09 -3.99 17.50
N LEU A 281 4.57 -3.32 16.44
CA LEU A 281 5.91 -2.72 16.39
C LEU A 281 6.12 -1.61 17.43
N ILE A 282 5.07 -0.86 17.77
CA ILE A 282 5.17 0.29 18.70
C ILE A 282 4.63 0.00 20.10
N GLU A 283 4.41 -1.28 20.42
CA GLU A 283 3.87 -1.76 21.71
C GLU A 283 2.47 -1.19 22.03
N ALA A 284 1.65 -0.94 21.01
CA ALA A 284 0.22 -0.66 21.17
C ALA A 284 -0.56 -1.98 21.23
N THR A 285 -1.17 -2.28 22.37
CA THR A 285 -2.02 -3.46 22.53
C THR A 285 -3.27 -3.29 21.68
N TYR A 286 -3.51 -4.20 20.72
CA TYR A 286 -4.72 -4.22 19.90
C TYR A 286 -5.99 -4.33 20.76
N GLU A 287 -6.94 -3.42 20.57
CA GLU A 287 -8.23 -3.43 21.26
C GLU A 287 -9.33 -4.03 20.36
N ARG A 288 -9.49 -3.51 19.13
CA ARG A 288 -10.51 -3.93 18.16
C ARG A 288 -10.31 -3.30 16.78
N GLU A 289 -11.06 -3.77 15.79
CA GLU A 289 -11.32 -3.00 14.56
C GLU A 289 -12.20 -1.76 14.83
N VAL A 290 -12.03 -0.73 13.99
CA VAL A 290 -13.05 0.30 13.76
C VAL A 290 -14.16 -0.36 12.92
N ASN A 291 -15.42 -0.25 13.34
CA ASN A 291 -16.52 -0.95 12.68
C ASN A 291 -16.89 -0.27 11.34
N PRO A 292 -17.52 -1.00 10.40
CA PRO A 292 -18.09 -0.39 9.19
C PRO A 292 -19.05 0.76 9.54
N GLY A 293 -18.83 1.92 8.91
CA GLY A 293 -19.60 3.14 9.16
C GLY A 293 -19.31 3.85 10.49
N GLU A 294 -18.35 3.41 11.30
CA GLU A 294 -18.04 4.03 12.59
C GLU A 294 -17.21 5.31 12.45
N VAL A 295 -17.56 6.33 13.25
CA VAL A 295 -16.78 7.56 13.47
C VAL A 295 -16.36 7.61 14.94
N LEU A 296 -15.09 7.30 15.19
CA LEU A 296 -14.44 7.39 16.50
C LEU A 296 -13.75 8.73 16.67
N ILE A 297 -14.01 9.41 17.78
CA ILE A 297 -13.35 10.65 18.19
C ILE A 297 -12.48 10.35 19.41
N ILE A 298 -11.30 10.95 19.45
CA ILE A 298 -10.34 10.80 20.52
C ILE A 298 -9.89 12.21 20.88
N ASP A 299 -10.21 12.60 22.12
CA ASP A 299 -9.74 13.84 22.71
C ASP A 299 -9.36 13.62 24.19
N LYS A 300 -9.09 14.70 24.91
CA LYS A 300 -8.77 14.72 26.35
C LYS A 300 -9.74 13.94 27.25
N ASP A 301 -11.00 13.77 26.84
CA ASP A 301 -12.05 13.10 27.60
C ASP A 301 -12.13 11.60 27.25
N GLY A 302 -11.31 11.13 26.29
CA GLY A 302 -11.10 9.73 25.93
C GLY A 302 -11.57 9.36 24.52
N VAL A 303 -11.78 8.06 24.30
CA VAL A 303 -12.28 7.51 23.03
C VAL A 303 -13.81 7.47 23.04
N GLN A 304 -14.45 8.06 22.03
CA GLN A 304 -15.91 8.18 21.91
C GLN A 304 -16.38 7.73 20.52
N SER A 305 -17.24 6.71 20.48
CA SER A 305 -17.97 6.32 19.26
C SER A 305 -19.25 7.15 19.16
N LEU A 306 -19.19 8.30 18.48
CA LEU A 306 -20.32 9.26 18.44
C LEU A 306 -21.22 9.10 17.22
N CYS A 307 -20.81 8.35 16.20
CA CYS A 307 -21.67 8.00 15.08
C CYS A 307 -21.35 6.59 14.58
N LEU A 308 -22.40 5.82 14.31
CA LEU A 308 -22.37 4.61 13.52
C LEU A 308 -23.33 4.85 12.35
N MET A 309 -22.77 5.17 11.18
CA MET A 309 -23.53 5.47 9.98
C MET A 309 -24.36 4.24 9.55
N PRO A 310 -25.51 4.42 8.87
CA PRO A 310 -26.29 3.30 8.33
C PRO A 310 -25.42 2.45 7.39
N HIS A 311 -25.11 1.22 7.82
CA HIS A 311 -24.26 0.29 7.10
C HIS A 311 -25.06 -0.93 6.62
N PRO A 312 -24.85 -1.40 5.38
CA PRO A 312 -25.35 -2.68 4.91
C PRO A 312 -24.51 -3.83 5.48
N GLU A 313 -24.70 -5.05 4.94
CA GLU A 313 -23.73 -6.13 5.11
C GLU A 313 -22.31 -5.66 4.72
N PRO A 314 -21.28 -5.94 5.53
CA PRO A 314 -19.90 -5.63 5.17
C PRO A 314 -19.46 -6.30 3.87
N LYS A 315 -18.50 -5.70 3.16
CA LYS A 315 -17.88 -6.22 1.93
C LYS A 315 -16.38 -5.95 1.96
N SER A 316 -15.72 -6.37 3.04
CA SER A 316 -14.28 -6.18 3.27
C SER A 316 -13.42 -6.80 2.15
N CYS A 317 -12.28 -6.19 1.83
CA CYS A 317 -11.50 -6.58 0.66
C CYS A 317 -10.80 -7.95 0.84
N ILE A 318 -11.28 -9.01 0.16
CA ILE A 318 -10.69 -10.35 0.31
C ILE A 318 -9.21 -10.42 -0.14
N PHE A 319 -8.79 -9.48 -1.01
CA PHE A 319 -7.43 -9.40 -1.51
C PHE A 319 -6.39 -9.02 -0.42
N GLU A 320 -6.84 -8.50 0.72
CA GLU A 320 -6.02 -8.32 1.93
C GLU A 320 -5.46 -9.65 2.45
N HIS A 321 -6.33 -10.67 2.53
CA HIS A 321 -5.91 -12.01 2.94
C HIS A 321 -5.11 -12.72 1.87
N ILE A 322 -5.37 -12.48 0.58
CA ILE A 322 -4.65 -13.11 -0.53
C ILE A 322 -3.23 -12.55 -0.65
N TYR A 323 -3.06 -11.22 -0.65
CA TYR A 323 -1.78 -10.59 -1.00
C TYR A 323 -1.37 -9.40 -0.10
N PHE A 324 -2.22 -8.40 0.12
CA PHE A 324 -1.77 -7.09 0.63
C PHE A 324 -1.26 -7.09 2.06
N SER A 325 -2.06 -7.56 3.01
CA SER A 325 -1.68 -7.51 4.41
C SER A 325 -0.45 -8.39 4.69
N LEU A 326 0.35 -8.04 5.70
CA LEU A 326 1.45 -8.90 6.11
C LEU A 326 0.91 -10.16 6.83
N PRO A 327 1.56 -11.33 6.71
CA PRO A 327 1.07 -12.57 7.32
C PRO A 327 0.90 -12.49 8.85
N ASN A 328 1.71 -11.68 9.54
CA ASN A 328 1.61 -11.48 10.99
C ASN A 328 0.43 -10.59 11.43
N SER A 329 -0.30 -9.98 10.49
CA SER A 329 -1.45 -9.13 10.80
C SER A 329 -2.74 -9.92 11.04
N VAL A 330 -3.58 -9.38 11.92
CA VAL A 330 -5.00 -9.76 12.03
C VAL A 330 -5.83 -8.66 11.39
N VAL A 331 -6.64 -9.03 10.40
CA VAL A 331 -7.42 -8.12 9.57
C VAL A 331 -8.80 -8.72 9.36
N PHE A 332 -9.88 -7.93 9.46
CA PHE A 332 -11.26 -8.44 9.36
C PHE A 332 -11.53 -9.64 10.29
N GLY A 333 -11.06 -9.54 11.54
CA GLY A 333 -11.10 -10.58 12.57
C GLY A 333 -10.27 -11.84 12.30
N LYS A 334 -9.45 -11.88 11.24
CA LYS A 334 -8.79 -13.11 10.75
C LYS A 334 -7.27 -12.94 10.61
N SER A 335 -6.51 -13.96 11.01
CA SER A 335 -5.06 -14.01 10.75
C SER A 335 -4.79 -14.20 9.26
N VAL A 336 -3.97 -13.32 8.68
CA VAL A 336 -3.60 -13.37 7.27
C VAL A 336 -2.77 -14.62 6.95
N TYR A 337 -1.86 -15.03 7.84
CA TYR A 337 -1.11 -16.29 7.73
C TYR A 337 -2.04 -17.52 7.63
N GLU A 338 -3.02 -17.63 8.51
CA GLU A 338 -3.96 -18.77 8.52
C GLU A 338 -4.81 -18.84 7.25
N SER A 339 -5.26 -17.69 6.73
CA SER A 339 -5.96 -17.62 5.44
C SER A 339 -5.07 -18.15 4.31
N ARG A 340 -3.83 -17.64 4.17
CA ARG A 340 -2.91 -18.07 3.09
C ARG A 340 -2.53 -19.54 3.21
N ARG A 341 -2.31 -20.04 4.43
CA ARG A 341 -2.03 -21.48 4.67
C ARG A 341 -3.19 -22.34 4.16
N ARG A 342 -4.44 -21.98 4.49
CA ARG A 342 -5.63 -22.70 4.04
C ARG A 342 -5.86 -22.62 2.53
N PHE A 343 -5.54 -21.50 1.87
CA PHE A 343 -5.59 -21.41 0.41
C PHE A 343 -4.68 -22.46 -0.25
N GLY A 344 -3.46 -22.66 0.29
CA GLY A 344 -2.56 -23.73 -0.14
C GLY A 344 -3.11 -25.14 0.10
N GLU A 345 -3.74 -25.37 1.26
CA GLU A 345 -4.35 -26.67 1.60
C GLU A 345 -5.56 -27.00 0.71
N ILE A 346 -6.36 -26.00 0.32
CA ILE A 346 -7.46 -26.15 -0.62
C ILE A 346 -6.90 -26.50 -2.01
N LEU A 347 -5.93 -25.74 -2.52
CA LEU A 347 -5.24 -26.02 -3.80
C LEU A 347 -4.65 -27.44 -3.88
N ALA A 348 -4.04 -27.93 -2.80
CA ALA A 348 -3.50 -29.29 -2.73
C ALA A 348 -4.58 -30.38 -2.67
N THR A 349 -5.79 -30.04 -2.21
CA THR A 349 -6.93 -30.95 -2.14
C THR A 349 -7.69 -31.00 -3.48
N GLU A 350 -7.88 -29.85 -4.11
CA GLU A 350 -8.74 -29.68 -5.29
C GLU A 350 -7.93 -29.68 -6.61
N SER A 351 -6.60 -29.54 -6.55
CA SER A 351 -5.70 -29.65 -7.70
C SER A 351 -4.32 -30.26 -7.33
N PRO A 352 -4.28 -31.49 -6.80
CA PRO A 352 -3.03 -32.24 -6.59
C PRO A 352 -2.31 -32.54 -7.91
N VAL A 353 -1.02 -32.86 -7.83
CA VAL A 353 -0.20 -33.40 -8.93
C VAL A 353 1.00 -34.15 -8.36
N ASP A 354 1.41 -35.25 -8.98
CA ASP A 354 2.61 -35.99 -8.58
C ASP A 354 3.87 -35.13 -8.82
N CYS A 355 4.44 -34.60 -7.75
CA CYS A 355 5.60 -33.72 -7.78
C CYS A 355 6.65 -34.14 -6.74
N ASP A 356 7.90 -33.72 -6.96
CA ASP A 356 9.04 -34.12 -6.13
C ASP A 356 9.45 -33.03 -5.13
N VAL A 357 8.94 -31.81 -5.33
CA VAL A 357 9.18 -30.64 -4.47
C VAL A 357 8.09 -29.58 -4.66
N VAL A 358 7.73 -28.89 -3.56
CA VAL A 358 6.89 -27.69 -3.58
C VAL A 358 7.76 -26.47 -3.28
N ILE A 359 7.62 -25.41 -4.06
CA ILE A 359 8.34 -24.14 -3.89
C ILE A 359 7.35 -22.96 -3.92
N ALA A 360 7.80 -21.81 -3.47
CA ALA A 360 7.05 -20.54 -3.56
C ALA A 360 7.68 -19.60 -4.60
N VAL A 361 6.86 -18.68 -5.13
CA VAL A 361 7.34 -17.37 -5.57
C VAL A 361 7.48 -16.47 -4.33
N PRO A 362 8.71 -16.04 -3.97
CA PRO A 362 8.92 -15.29 -2.74
C PRO A 362 8.63 -13.78 -2.92
N ASP A 363 8.12 -13.08 -1.90
CA ASP A 363 7.85 -13.56 -0.54
C ASP A 363 6.38 -13.93 -0.30
N SER A 364 5.46 -13.45 -1.14
CA SER A 364 4.01 -13.52 -0.94
C SER A 364 3.45 -14.94 -1.01
N GLY A 365 3.91 -15.77 -1.95
CA GLY A 365 3.45 -17.15 -2.13
C GLY A 365 3.90 -18.13 -1.03
N VAL A 366 4.83 -17.74 -0.15
CA VAL A 366 5.50 -18.66 0.79
C VAL A 366 4.54 -19.36 1.74
N VAL A 367 3.58 -18.64 2.31
CA VAL A 367 2.64 -19.22 3.29
C VAL A 367 1.66 -20.20 2.62
N ALA A 368 1.22 -19.90 1.39
CA ALA A 368 0.40 -20.81 0.60
C ALA A 368 1.19 -22.03 0.13
N ALA A 369 2.47 -21.88 -0.24
CA ALA A 369 3.35 -23.00 -0.58
C ALA A 369 3.54 -23.97 0.60
N ILE A 370 3.70 -23.45 1.82
CA ILE A 370 3.78 -24.27 3.05
C ILE A 370 2.47 -25.04 3.29
N GLY A 371 1.31 -24.39 3.12
CA GLY A 371 0.00 -25.05 3.20
C GLY A 371 -0.16 -26.16 2.17
N TYR A 372 0.19 -25.89 0.91
CA TYR A 372 0.14 -26.86 -0.18
C TYR A 372 1.06 -28.06 0.11
N ALA A 373 2.31 -27.81 0.49
CA ALA A 373 3.31 -28.84 0.79
C ALA A 373 2.85 -29.78 1.92
N ASN A 374 2.39 -29.21 3.04
CA ASN A 374 1.90 -29.96 4.18
C ASN A 374 0.70 -30.85 3.84
N LYS A 375 -0.20 -30.38 2.95
CA LYS A 375 -1.40 -31.11 2.55
C LYS A 375 -1.15 -32.15 1.44
N ALA A 376 -0.23 -31.87 0.53
CA ALA A 376 0.21 -32.82 -0.51
C ALA A 376 1.14 -33.92 0.04
N GLY A 377 1.78 -33.70 1.21
CA GLY A 377 2.79 -34.62 1.76
C GLY A 377 4.15 -34.54 1.06
N VAL A 378 4.39 -33.46 0.29
CA VAL A 378 5.59 -33.24 -0.52
C VAL A 378 6.44 -32.16 0.17
N PRO A 379 7.78 -32.30 0.27
CA PRO A 379 8.61 -31.32 0.97
C PRO A 379 8.57 -29.94 0.33
N PHE A 380 8.29 -28.92 1.15
CA PHE A 380 8.58 -27.53 0.80
C PHE A 380 10.10 -27.31 0.73
N GLN A 381 10.57 -26.58 -0.27
CA GLN A 381 11.96 -26.14 -0.39
C GLN A 381 12.03 -24.71 -0.95
N GLN A 382 13.06 -23.96 -0.56
CA GLN A 382 13.31 -22.63 -1.08
C GLN A 382 13.97 -22.68 -2.47
N GLY A 383 13.19 -23.04 -3.49
CA GLY A 383 13.67 -23.15 -4.88
C GLY A 383 13.95 -21.82 -5.58
N LEU A 384 13.40 -20.71 -5.06
CA LEU A 384 13.63 -19.34 -5.52
C LEU A 384 14.06 -18.46 -4.33
N ILE A 385 15.08 -17.64 -4.53
CA ILE A 385 15.58 -16.67 -3.55
C ILE A 385 15.28 -15.26 -4.06
N ARG A 386 14.58 -14.45 -3.28
CA ARG A 386 14.41 -13.01 -3.56
C ARG A 386 15.71 -12.28 -3.23
N SER A 387 16.15 -11.38 -4.11
CA SER A 387 17.28 -10.51 -3.82
C SER A 387 16.84 -9.32 -2.97
N HIS A 388 17.38 -9.21 -1.75
CA HIS A 388 17.06 -8.13 -0.80
C HIS A 388 17.67 -6.76 -1.19
N TYR A 389 18.51 -6.70 -2.22
CA TYR A 389 19.27 -5.50 -2.61
C TYR A 389 18.75 -4.87 -3.91
N VAL A 390 17.59 -5.29 -4.42
CA VAL A 390 16.95 -4.72 -5.60
C VAL A 390 16.11 -3.51 -5.20
N GLY A 391 16.70 -2.32 -5.33
CA GLY A 391 15.94 -1.06 -5.38
C GLY A 391 15.27 -0.84 -6.75
N ARG A 392 14.64 0.31 -6.94
CA ARG A 392 14.13 0.74 -8.26
C ARG A 392 15.31 1.02 -9.20
N THR A 393 15.50 0.19 -10.23
CA THR A 393 16.64 0.28 -11.14
C THR A 393 16.48 1.43 -12.14
N PHE A 394 16.78 2.66 -11.71
CA PHE A 394 16.70 3.87 -12.55
C PHE A 394 17.68 3.93 -13.74
N ILE A 395 18.60 2.98 -13.88
CA ILE A 395 19.68 3.01 -14.87
C ILE A 395 19.78 1.66 -15.59
N GLU A 396 19.10 1.52 -16.73
CA GLU A 396 19.42 0.44 -17.68
C GLU A 396 19.10 0.80 -19.15
N PRO A 397 20.11 1.17 -19.96
CA PRO A 397 19.88 1.51 -21.37
C PRO A 397 19.78 0.28 -22.27
N SER A 398 18.89 0.39 -23.28
CA SER A 398 18.59 -0.57 -24.36
C SER A 398 17.60 -1.70 -24.03
N GLN A 399 16.71 -1.96 -25.00
CA GLN A 399 15.65 -2.99 -24.96
C GLN A 399 16.18 -4.41 -24.68
N ARG A 400 17.47 -4.66 -24.94
CA ARG A 400 18.10 -5.99 -24.96
C ARG A 400 18.45 -6.54 -23.58
N ILE A 401 18.29 -5.74 -22.52
CA ILE A 401 18.58 -6.13 -21.13
C ILE A 401 17.28 -6.34 -20.31
N ARG A 402 16.11 -5.87 -20.79
CA ARG A 402 14.81 -5.98 -20.06
C ARG A 402 14.41 -7.42 -19.66
N ASP A 403 14.91 -8.45 -20.35
CA ASP A 403 14.75 -9.86 -19.94
C ASP A 403 15.39 -10.21 -18.57
N PHE A 404 16.28 -9.36 -18.04
CA PHE A 404 16.98 -9.58 -16.76
C PHE A 404 16.19 -9.13 -15.52
N GLY A 405 15.12 -8.33 -15.63
CA GLY A 405 14.41 -7.77 -14.46
C GLY A 405 13.99 -8.84 -13.43
N VAL A 406 13.43 -9.97 -13.89
CA VAL A 406 13.08 -11.10 -13.01
C VAL A 406 14.31 -11.88 -12.52
N LYS A 407 15.43 -11.91 -13.26
CA LYS A 407 16.69 -12.54 -12.83
C LYS A 407 17.47 -11.70 -11.81
N LEU A 408 17.24 -10.39 -11.78
CA LEU A 408 17.70 -9.49 -10.71
C LEU A 408 16.85 -9.67 -9.45
N LYS A 409 15.51 -9.70 -9.59
CA LYS A 409 14.55 -9.88 -8.48
C LYS A 409 14.63 -11.28 -7.84
N LEU A 410 14.76 -12.35 -8.64
CA LEU A 410 14.65 -13.76 -8.23
C LEU A 410 15.80 -14.62 -8.78
N SER A 411 16.45 -15.39 -7.89
CA SER A 411 17.51 -16.35 -8.22
C SER A 411 17.08 -17.80 -7.96
N PRO A 412 17.18 -18.73 -8.94
CA PRO A 412 16.76 -20.11 -8.76
C PRO A 412 17.86 -21.00 -8.17
N VAL A 413 17.50 -21.88 -7.24
CA VAL A 413 18.43 -22.81 -6.59
C VAL A 413 18.47 -24.12 -7.38
N ARG A 414 19.39 -24.24 -8.34
CA ARG A 414 19.51 -25.44 -9.22
C ARG A 414 19.49 -26.76 -8.46
N ALA A 415 20.23 -26.88 -7.34
CA ALA A 415 20.25 -28.10 -6.51
C ALA A 415 18.88 -28.51 -5.91
N VAL A 416 17.91 -27.57 -5.82
CA VAL A 416 16.53 -27.87 -5.41
C VAL A 416 15.68 -28.33 -6.60
N LEU A 417 15.98 -27.89 -7.82
CA LEU A 417 15.11 -27.97 -9.00
C LEU A 417 15.53 -29.01 -10.05
N GLU A 418 16.82 -29.29 -10.16
CA GLU A 418 17.41 -30.06 -11.26
C GLU A 418 16.86 -31.50 -11.35
N GLY A 419 16.29 -31.84 -12.51
CA GLY A 419 15.67 -33.14 -12.80
C GLY A 419 14.29 -33.39 -12.18
N LYS A 420 13.77 -32.45 -11.37
CA LYS A 420 12.54 -32.64 -10.58
C LYS A 420 11.29 -32.06 -11.24
N ARG A 421 10.14 -32.62 -10.84
CA ARG A 421 8.80 -32.09 -11.06
C ARG A 421 8.47 -31.12 -9.92
N VAL A 422 8.23 -29.86 -10.26
CA VAL A 422 8.16 -28.75 -9.32
C VAL A 422 6.74 -28.20 -9.30
N VAL A 423 6.08 -28.24 -8.14
CA VAL A 423 4.94 -27.34 -7.89
C VAL A 423 5.50 -25.99 -7.46
N VAL A 424 5.13 -24.92 -8.16
CA VAL A 424 5.42 -23.54 -7.78
C VAL A 424 4.11 -22.86 -7.41
N VAL A 425 4.04 -22.34 -6.18
CA VAL A 425 2.87 -21.64 -5.66
C VAL A 425 3.12 -20.12 -5.67
N ASP A 426 2.19 -19.38 -6.25
CA ASP A 426 2.15 -17.92 -6.23
C ASP A 426 0.78 -17.43 -5.71
N ASP A 427 0.65 -16.15 -5.34
CA ASP A 427 -0.61 -15.60 -4.83
C ASP A 427 -1.66 -15.36 -5.92
N SER A 428 -1.27 -14.77 -7.05
CA SER A 428 -2.19 -14.28 -8.09
C SER A 428 -1.52 -14.22 -9.48
N ILE A 429 -2.32 -14.04 -10.53
CA ILE A 429 -1.86 -13.70 -11.88
C ILE A 429 -2.71 -12.54 -12.41
N VAL A 430 -2.07 -11.47 -12.90
CA VAL A 430 -2.74 -10.28 -13.45
C VAL A 430 -2.64 -10.23 -14.98
N ARG A 431 -1.48 -9.85 -15.53
CA ARG A 431 -1.17 -9.81 -16.98
C ARG A 431 -0.51 -11.11 -17.46
N GLY A 432 0.11 -11.89 -16.56
CA GLY A 432 0.75 -13.18 -16.83
C GLY A 432 2.24 -13.11 -17.23
N THR A 433 2.79 -11.91 -17.40
CA THR A 433 4.15 -11.68 -17.88
C THR A 433 5.21 -12.14 -16.89
N THR A 434 5.00 -11.93 -15.59
CA THR A 434 5.96 -12.38 -14.56
C THR A 434 5.86 -13.89 -14.34
N SER A 435 4.65 -14.46 -14.38
CA SER A 435 4.46 -15.91 -14.35
C SER A 435 5.22 -16.62 -15.47
N SER A 436 5.11 -16.14 -16.72
CA SER A 436 5.84 -16.67 -17.87
C SER A 436 7.37 -16.56 -17.69
N LYS A 437 7.87 -15.40 -17.23
CA LYS A 437 9.31 -15.20 -16.90
C LYS A 437 9.79 -16.17 -15.81
N ILE A 438 8.98 -16.46 -14.78
CA ILE A 438 9.30 -17.39 -13.67
C ILE A 438 9.33 -18.85 -14.15
N VAL A 439 8.33 -19.30 -14.92
CA VAL A 439 8.29 -20.68 -15.44
C VAL A 439 9.50 -20.93 -16.36
N ARG A 440 9.86 -19.97 -17.22
CA ARG A 440 11.10 -20.01 -18.02
C ARG A 440 12.35 -20.14 -17.14
N LEU A 441 12.44 -19.34 -16.06
CA LEU A 441 13.57 -19.38 -15.12
C LEU A 441 13.71 -20.74 -14.40
N LEU A 442 12.60 -21.38 -14.04
CA LEU A 442 12.61 -22.72 -13.40
C LEU A 442 13.04 -23.82 -14.39
N LYS A 443 12.59 -23.75 -15.65
CA LYS A 443 13.02 -24.69 -16.70
C LYS A 443 14.50 -24.49 -17.07
N GLU A 444 14.98 -23.24 -17.17
CA GLU A 444 16.42 -22.92 -17.30
C GLU A 444 17.26 -23.41 -16.10
N ALA A 445 16.69 -23.45 -14.90
CA ALA A 445 17.35 -23.99 -13.71
C ALA A 445 17.46 -25.52 -13.72
N GLY A 446 16.73 -26.22 -14.60
CA GLY A 446 16.76 -27.67 -14.77
C GLY A 446 15.53 -28.42 -14.27
N ALA A 447 14.42 -27.73 -13.97
CA ALA A 447 13.16 -28.40 -13.64
C ALA A 447 12.64 -29.20 -14.84
N LYS A 448 12.23 -30.45 -14.59
CA LYS A 448 11.70 -31.39 -15.59
C LYS A 448 10.27 -31.02 -16.00
N GLU A 449 9.43 -30.73 -15.01
CA GLU A 449 8.03 -30.32 -15.14
C GLU A 449 7.79 -29.17 -14.14
N VAL A 450 6.99 -28.17 -14.52
CA VAL A 450 6.64 -27.00 -13.71
C VAL A 450 5.12 -26.87 -13.66
N HIS A 451 4.55 -27.09 -12.48
CA HIS A 451 3.11 -27.01 -12.22
C HIS A 451 2.82 -25.75 -11.41
N MET A 452 2.09 -24.80 -12.00
CA MET A 452 1.72 -23.55 -11.36
C MET A 452 0.46 -23.73 -10.52
N ARG A 453 0.44 -23.16 -9.31
CA ARG A 453 -0.72 -23.16 -8.40
C ARG A 453 -0.91 -21.77 -7.81
N ILE A 454 -2.10 -21.19 -7.96
CA ILE A 454 -2.36 -19.79 -7.67
C ILE A 454 -3.34 -19.65 -6.51
N ALA A 455 -2.92 -19.02 -5.40
CA ALA A 455 -3.67 -18.90 -4.15
C ALA A 455 -4.79 -17.83 -4.17
N SER A 456 -5.34 -17.59 -5.36
CA SER A 456 -6.42 -16.66 -5.67
C SER A 456 -7.30 -17.27 -6.77
N PRO A 457 -8.60 -16.96 -6.82
CA PRO A 457 -9.39 -17.10 -8.04
C PRO A 457 -8.82 -16.25 -9.19
N PRO A 458 -9.18 -16.54 -10.45
CA PRO A 458 -8.77 -15.74 -11.61
C PRO A 458 -9.27 -14.28 -11.49
N ILE A 459 -8.38 -13.31 -11.77
CA ILE A 459 -8.73 -11.88 -11.70
C ILE A 459 -9.31 -11.46 -13.05
N ILE A 460 -10.63 -11.27 -13.11
CA ILE A 460 -11.38 -10.95 -14.35
C ILE A 460 -11.81 -9.49 -14.43
N ALA A 461 -11.83 -8.77 -13.30
CA ALA A 461 -12.30 -7.39 -13.22
C ALA A 461 -11.37 -6.52 -12.37
N SER A 462 -11.26 -5.24 -12.73
CA SER A 462 -10.48 -4.25 -12.00
C SER A 462 -11.09 -3.95 -10.61
N CYS A 463 -10.30 -3.40 -9.69
CA CYS A 463 -10.82 -2.88 -8.44
C CYS A 463 -11.19 -1.39 -8.57
N TYR A 464 -12.30 -0.98 -7.94
CA TYR A 464 -12.66 0.43 -7.77
C TYR A 464 -12.60 0.88 -6.30
N TYR A 465 -12.03 0.05 -5.42
CA TYR A 465 -12.06 0.20 -3.96
C TYR A 465 -10.66 0.37 -3.36
N GLY A 466 -9.75 0.97 -4.11
CA GLY A 466 -8.39 1.23 -3.68
C GLY A 466 -7.44 0.03 -3.82
N VAL A 467 -7.36 -0.52 -5.02
CA VAL A 467 -6.28 -1.44 -5.43
C VAL A 467 -5.87 -1.06 -6.85
N ASP A 468 -4.57 -0.94 -7.07
CA ASP A 468 -3.97 -0.93 -8.41
C ASP A 468 -4.20 -2.27 -9.09
N THR A 469 -5.10 -2.24 -10.07
CA THR A 469 -5.33 -3.30 -11.04
C THR A 469 -5.45 -2.62 -12.41
N PRO A 470 -4.84 -3.18 -13.47
CA PRO A 470 -4.93 -2.60 -14.81
C PRO A 470 -6.36 -2.75 -15.37
N SER A 471 -6.58 -2.24 -16.59
CA SER A 471 -7.90 -2.33 -17.22
C SER A 471 -8.31 -3.79 -17.48
N PRO A 472 -9.62 -4.10 -17.59
CA PRO A 472 -10.07 -5.47 -17.83
C PRO A 472 -9.53 -6.08 -19.13
N ASN A 473 -9.09 -5.24 -20.09
CA ASN A 473 -8.48 -5.69 -21.34
C ASN A 473 -7.01 -6.10 -21.19
N GLU A 474 -6.35 -5.73 -20.09
CA GLU A 474 -4.97 -6.14 -19.77
C GLU A 474 -4.93 -7.40 -18.91
N LEU A 475 -5.94 -7.60 -18.06
CA LEU A 475 -6.14 -8.83 -17.29
C LEU A 475 -6.11 -10.05 -18.22
N ILE A 476 -5.30 -11.06 -17.89
CA ILE A 476 -5.14 -12.25 -18.72
C ILE A 476 -6.36 -13.18 -18.59
N SER A 477 -6.91 -13.34 -17.38
CA SER A 477 -8.08 -14.19 -17.12
C SER A 477 -9.40 -13.64 -17.67
N ASN A 478 -9.42 -12.38 -18.13
CA ASN A 478 -10.55 -11.81 -18.87
C ASN A 478 -10.40 -11.95 -20.40
N ARG A 479 -9.25 -12.48 -20.88
CA ARG A 479 -8.93 -12.68 -22.31
C ARG A 479 -8.67 -14.14 -22.69
N MET A 480 -8.33 -14.98 -21.72
CA MET A 480 -7.85 -16.35 -21.90
C MET A 480 -8.47 -17.26 -20.85
N SER A 481 -8.89 -18.45 -21.27
CA SER A 481 -9.22 -19.56 -20.37
C SER A 481 -8.00 -20.07 -19.61
N VAL A 482 -8.21 -20.86 -18.54
CA VAL A 482 -7.11 -21.42 -17.73
C VAL A 482 -6.11 -22.22 -18.56
N GLU A 483 -6.56 -22.90 -19.62
CA GLU A 483 -5.69 -23.68 -20.50
C GLU A 483 -4.87 -22.78 -21.45
N GLU A 484 -5.47 -21.71 -21.99
CA GLU A 484 -4.72 -20.71 -22.79
C GLU A 484 -3.71 -19.95 -21.92
N ILE A 485 -4.02 -19.68 -20.64
CA ILE A 485 -3.05 -19.13 -19.67
C ILE A 485 -1.92 -20.14 -19.41
N ARG A 486 -2.23 -21.43 -19.23
CA ARG A 486 -1.25 -22.51 -19.04
C ARG A 486 -0.23 -22.53 -20.19
N GLU A 487 -0.70 -22.42 -21.43
CA GLU A 487 0.14 -22.35 -22.62
C GLU A 487 0.95 -21.04 -22.68
N TYR A 488 0.31 -19.90 -22.45
CA TYR A 488 0.96 -18.58 -22.46
C TYR A 488 2.12 -18.46 -21.44
N ILE A 489 1.96 -19.02 -20.23
CA ILE A 489 3.03 -19.07 -19.23
C ILE A 489 3.98 -20.26 -19.39
N GLY A 490 3.73 -21.16 -20.35
CA GLY A 490 4.60 -22.28 -20.70
C GLY A 490 4.71 -23.39 -19.64
N CYS A 491 3.72 -23.51 -18.75
CA CYS A 491 3.74 -24.49 -17.65
C CYS A 491 3.03 -25.80 -18.02
N ASP A 492 3.33 -26.85 -17.26
CA ASP A 492 2.90 -28.23 -17.54
C ASP A 492 1.54 -28.54 -16.89
N SER A 493 1.15 -27.80 -15.84
CA SER A 493 -0.26 -27.64 -15.43
C SER A 493 -0.46 -26.32 -14.69
N LEU A 494 -1.67 -25.76 -14.75
CA LEU A 494 -2.07 -24.55 -14.01
C LEU A 494 -3.38 -24.84 -13.26
N ALA A 495 -3.50 -24.36 -12.03
CA ALA A 495 -4.78 -24.28 -11.33
C ALA A 495 -4.83 -23.05 -10.42
N PHE A 496 -6.03 -22.47 -10.31
CA PHE A 496 -6.37 -21.35 -9.44
C PHE A 496 -7.14 -21.84 -8.21
N LEU A 497 -7.26 -20.99 -7.18
CA LEU A 497 -8.10 -21.27 -6.03
C LEU A 497 -9.57 -21.02 -6.40
N GLU A 498 -10.41 -22.05 -6.34
CA GLU A 498 -11.82 -21.90 -6.71
C GLU A 498 -12.59 -20.93 -5.80
N ILE A 499 -13.38 -20.04 -6.40
CA ILE A 499 -14.06 -18.95 -5.67
C ILE A 499 -15.06 -19.48 -4.65
N ASP A 500 -15.74 -20.59 -4.95
CA ASP A 500 -16.68 -21.22 -4.01
C ASP A 500 -15.96 -22.04 -2.93
N SER A 501 -14.70 -22.44 -3.15
CA SER A 501 -13.84 -23.01 -2.11
C SER A 501 -13.37 -21.93 -1.14
N LEU A 502 -13.00 -20.76 -1.65
CA LEU A 502 -12.71 -19.56 -0.87
C LEU A 502 -13.92 -19.13 -0.02
N LYS A 503 -15.14 -19.06 -0.60
CA LYS A 503 -16.38 -18.81 0.15
C LYS A 503 -16.63 -19.88 1.21
N ARG A 504 -16.52 -21.18 0.88
CA ARG A 504 -16.68 -22.28 1.85
C ARG A 504 -15.70 -22.18 3.03
N MET A 505 -14.46 -21.76 2.79
CA MET A 505 -13.45 -21.54 3.83
C MET A 505 -13.81 -20.39 4.78
N LEU A 506 -14.46 -19.34 4.28
CA LEU A 506 -14.95 -18.19 5.06
C LEU A 506 -16.27 -18.51 5.79
N ALA A 507 -16.99 -19.56 5.39
CA ALA A 507 -18.23 -20.05 6.00
C ALA A 507 -19.28 -18.93 6.17
N GLY A 508 -19.75 -18.67 7.40
CA GLY A 508 -20.73 -17.62 7.67
C GLY A 508 -20.25 -16.21 7.31
N ASP A 509 -18.94 -15.96 7.37
CA ASP A 509 -18.35 -14.67 6.99
C ASP A 509 -18.23 -14.51 5.47
N SER A 510 -18.54 -15.53 4.66
CA SER A 510 -18.38 -15.44 3.20
C SER A 510 -19.18 -14.30 2.57
N GLN A 511 -20.31 -13.90 3.16
CA GLN A 511 -21.09 -12.74 2.72
C GLN A 511 -20.45 -11.39 3.11
N ASN A 512 -19.55 -11.36 4.10
CA ASN A 512 -18.93 -10.14 4.64
C ASN A 512 -17.76 -9.60 3.78
N PHE A 513 -17.47 -10.23 2.64
CA PHE A 513 -16.32 -9.91 1.77
C PHE A 513 -16.75 -9.43 0.38
N CYS A 514 -15.94 -8.54 -0.21
CA CYS A 514 -16.04 -8.15 -1.61
C CYS A 514 -15.22 -9.10 -2.49
N TYR A 515 -15.83 -9.65 -3.54
CA TYR A 515 -15.21 -10.50 -4.56
C TYR A 515 -15.25 -9.89 -5.96
N ALA A 516 -15.50 -8.56 -6.07
CA ALA A 516 -15.77 -7.89 -7.35
C ALA A 516 -14.69 -8.18 -8.43
N CYS A 517 -13.42 -8.31 -8.04
CA CYS A 517 -12.31 -8.58 -8.95
C CYS A 517 -12.34 -10.02 -9.57
N PHE A 518 -13.13 -10.93 -8.98
CA PHE A 518 -13.29 -12.33 -9.38
C PHE A 518 -14.67 -12.65 -10.00
N SER A 519 -15.69 -11.79 -9.82
CA SER A 519 -17.04 -12.02 -10.37
C SER A 519 -17.59 -10.86 -11.22
N GLY A 520 -17.02 -9.66 -11.11
CA GLY A 520 -17.57 -8.43 -11.70
C GLY A 520 -18.70 -7.79 -10.89
N ASP A 521 -19.12 -8.37 -9.76
CA ASP A 521 -20.20 -7.83 -8.93
C ASP A 521 -19.68 -6.79 -7.93
N TYR A 522 -19.88 -5.51 -8.25
CA TYR A 522 -19.45 -4.37 -7.42
C TYR A 522 -20.54 -3.99 -6.40
N PRO A 523 -20.29 -4.08 -5.07
CA PRO A 523 -21.28 -3.67 -4.06
C PRO A 523 -21.65 -2.18 -4.10
N VAL A 524 -20.75 -1.35 -4.63
CA VAL A 524 -20.99 0.06 -4.93
C VAL A 524 -20.55 0.32 -6.38
N LEU A 525 -21.51 0.44 -7.29
CA LEU A 525 -21.24 0.77 -8.69
C LEU A 525 -20.76 2.22 -8.84
N PRO A 526 -19.77 2.50 -9.72
CA PRO A 526 -19.39 3.87 -10.06
C PRO A 526 -20.52 4.64 -10.78
N SER A 527 -20.59 5.94 -10.56
CA SER A 527 -21.63 6.82 -11.14
C SER A 527 -21.17 7.62 -12.38
N GLY A 528 -20.02 7.28 -12.95
CA GLY A 528 -19.41 7.98 -14.08
C GLY A 528 -18.11 7.30 -14.52
N ILE A 529 -17.22 8.04 -15.19
CA ILE A 529 -15.86 7.55 -15.47
C ILE A 529 -15.14 7.39 -14.13
N VAL A 530 -14.76 6.15 -13.81
CA VAL A 530 -13.93 5.90 -12.62
C VAL A 530 -12.54 6.43 -12.90
N LYS A 531 -11.91 7.03 -11.88
CA LYS A 531 -10.46 7.16 -11.84
C LYS A 531 -9.87 5.74 -11.69
N ARG A 532 -9.63 5.04 -12.81
CA ARG A 532 -9.01 3.70 -12.78
C ARG A 532 -7.53 3.88 -12.50
N VAL A 533 -6.94 2.92 -11.78
CA VAL A 533 -5.50 2.98 -11.53
C VAL A 533 -4.74 2.73 -12.84
N GLY A 534 -3.65 3.47 -13.05
CA GLY A 534 -2.94 3.53 -14.33
C GLY A 534 -3.51 4.49 -15.37
N ASP A 535 -4.75 5.00 -15.23
CA ASP A 535 -5.24 6.04 -16.15
C ASP A 535 -4.45 7.35 -15.95
N PHE A 536 -3.65 7.71 -16.95
CA PHE A 536 -3.17 9.08 -17.16
C PHE A 536 -4.34 9.96 -17.59
N VAL A 537 -5.22 10.29 -16.65
CA VAL A 537 -6.16 11.40 -16.81
C VAL A 537 -5.31 12.67 -16.86
N ASP A 538 -5.09 13.19 -18.06
CA ASP A 538 -4.73 14.59 -18.27
C ASP A 538 -5.80 15.43 -17.57
N ASP A 539 -5.38 16.20 -16.57
CA ASP A 539 -6.27 17.05 -15.79
C ASP A 539 -6.66 18.34 -16.54
N GLY A 540 -6.13 18.54 -17.76
CA GLY A 540 -6.32 19.75 -18.56
C GLY A 540 -5.55 20.96 -18.01
N LEU A 541 -4.74 20.77 -16.96
CA LEU A 541 -4.02 21.83 -16.27
C LEU A 541 -2.54 21.92 -16.68
N ASN A 542 -2.05 21.00 -17.52
CA ASN A 542 -0.68 20.98 -18.04
C ASN A 542 -0.62 20.79 -19.57
N GLY A 543 -1.26 21.70 -20.32
CA GLY A 543 -1.04 21.78 -21.77
C GLY A 543 0.42 22.13 -22.10
N SER A 544 1.05 21.35 -22.99
CA SER A 544 2.34 21.73 -23.58
C SER A 544 2.14 22.94 -24.50
N ILE A 545 3.11 23.86 -24.51
CA ILE A 545 2.92 25.20 -25.11
C ILE A 545 2.93 25.23 -26.66
N ASP A 546 3.34 24.12 -27.30
CA ASP A 546 3.63 24.06 -28.74
C ASP A 546 2.59 23.32 -29.59
N SER A 547 1.51 22.76 -29.02
CA SER A 547 0.54 21.94 -29.76
C SER A 547 -0.74 22.69 -30.19
N ILE A 548 -0.58 23.78 -30.96
CA ILE A 548 -1.66 24.34 -31.79
C ILE A 548 -1.46 23.84 -33.23
N ASP A 549 -1.99 22.65 -33.55
CA ASP A 549 -2.73 22.38 -34.80
C ASP A 549 -3.13 20.91 -34.97
N GLY A 550 -4.29 20.69 -35.60
CA GLY A 550 -4.70 19.41 -36.21
C GLY A 550 -5.35 18.36 -35.29
N GLY A 551 -6.58 17.94 -35.61
CA GLY A 551 -7.09 16.63 -35.15
C GLY A 551 -8.55 16.49 -34.71
N TRP A 552 -9.38 17.54 -34.70
CA TRP A 552 -10.80 17.41 -34.34
C TRP A 552 -11.58 16.55 -35.36
N LEU A 553 -11.79 15.26 -35.06
CA LEU A 553 -12.65 14.39 -35.85
C LEU A 553 -14.12 14.74 -35.63
N GLN A 554 -14.70 15.39 -36.63
CA GLN A 554 -16.05 15.91 -36.61
C GLN A 554 -17.09 14.77 -36.69
N GLY A 555 -18.07 14.76 -35.78
CA GLY A 555 -19.13 13.75 -35.76
C GLY A 555 -19.96 13.75 -37.06
N SER A 556 -20.11 12.58 -37.68
CA SER A 556 -20.63 12.43 -39.04
C SER A 556 -22.13 12.76 -39.16
N LYS A 557 -22.45 13.94 -39.72
CA LYS A 557 -23.79 14.31 -40.20
C LYS A 557 -23.84 14.37 -41.73
N ALA A 558 -24.04 13.23 -42.39
CA ALA A 558 -24.36 13.21 -43.83
C ALA A 558 -25.06 11.91 -44.29
N GLN A 559 -26.37 11.79 -44.07
CA GLN A 559 -27.26 11.15 -45.04
C GLN A 559 -28.70 11.66 -44.86
N LYS A 560 -29.14 12.52 -45.79
CA LYS A 560 -30.55 12.71 -46.12
C LYS A 560 -30.79 11.96 -47.43
N GLY A 561 -31.84 11.17 -47.50
CA GLY A 561 -32.20 10.41 -48.69
C GLY A 561 -33.57 9.75 -48.56
N GLU A 562 -34.56 10.41 -49.15
CA GLU A 562 -35.85 9.88 -49.63
C GLU A 562 -36.93 9.46 -48.60
N ASP A 563 -38.17 9.80 -48.97
CA ASP A 563 -39.53 9.40 -48.55
C ASP A 563 -39.79 8.86 -47.12
N LEU A 564 -40.79 9.37 -46.39
CA LEU A 564 -42.19 9.51 -46.82
C LEU A 564 -42.88 10.76 -46.25
N GLY A 565 -43.82 11.34 -47.00
CA GLY A 565 -44.63 12.48 -46.56
C GLY A 565 -46.00 12.07 -46.00
N VAL A 566 -46.42 12.71 -44.91
CA VAL A 566 -47.80 12.74 -44.40
C VAL A 566 -48.11 14.15 -43.93
N ASN A 567 -49.22 14.73 -44.37
CA ASN A 567 -49.67 16.05 -43.94
C ASN A 567 -50.31 15.97 -42.54
N TYR A 568 -50.16 17.03 -41.75
CA TYR A 568 -51.15 17.43 -40.75
C TYR A 568 -51.42 18.93 -40.90
N GLU A 569 -52.69 19.29 -40.86
CA GLU A 569 -53.20 20.64 -41.10
C GLU A 569 -53.38 21.42 -39.78
N GLU A 570 -53.51 22.75 -39.94
CA GLU A 570 -54.22 23.72 -39.08
C GLU A 570 -54.38 23.47 -37.56
N GLU A 571 -53.92 24.44 -36.76
CA GLU A 571 -54.87 25.37 -36.10
C GLU A 571 -54.19 26.70 -35.73
N GLU A 572 -54.85 27.83 -36.01
CA GLU A 572 -54.49 29.17 -35.51
C GLU A 572 -55.36 29.58 -34.31
N ASP A 573 -54.76 30.26 -33.33
CA ASP A 573 -55.12 31.58 -32.74
C ASP A 573 -54.72 31.62 -31.24
N GLY A 574 -54.50 32.82 -30.68
CA GLY A 574 -54.06 32.98 -29.28
C GLY A 574 -53.23 34.23 -29.00
N LYS A 575 -53.87 35.40 -29.06
CA LYS A 575 -53.24 36.75 -28.93
C LYS A 575 -52.73 37.09 -27.52
N VAL A 576 -52.09 38.28 -27.42
CA VAL A 576 -51.73 39.10 -26.22
C VAL A 576 -50.31 38.82 -25.69
N ALA A 577 -49.26 39.62 -25.96
CA ALA A 577 -49.04 41.08 -25.84
C ALA A 577 -48.90 41.57 -24.37
N VAL A 578 -47.95 42.43 -23.98
CA VAL A 578 -46.95 43.24 -24.74
C VAL A 578 -45.54 42.94 -24.24
#